data_AF-A0AAQ4CXI9-F1
#
_entry.id   AF-A0AAQ4CXI9-F1
#
_cell.length_a   1.000
_cell.length_b   1.000
_cell.length_c   1.000
_cell.angle_alpha   90.00
_cell.angle_beta   90.00
_cell.angle_gamma   90.00
#
_symmetry.space_group_name_H-M   'P 1'
#
loop_
_entity.id
_entity.type
_entity.pdbx_description
1 polymer ?
#
loop_
_entity_poly.entity_id
_entity_poly.type
_entity_poly.pdbx_seq_one_letter_code
_entity_poly.pdbx_strand_id
1 'polypeptide(L)'
;MCAIYGYASRSKSSAQKTNTEPGFHCLTKVVTRQCERTKLLSEKRRSVCQARINRKDLKNLDSVPVCIRHFITGRPSSLTDDANPDWAPTQHL
;
A
#
# COMPACT_ATOMS: atom_id res chain seq x y z
N MET A 1 -4.72 -8.44 -7.82
CA MET A 1 -3.87 -9.27 -6.94
C MET A 1 -3.17 -8.33 -5.95
N CYS A 2 -3.13 -8.67 -4.66
CA CYS A 2 -2.45 -7.86 -3.64
C CYS A 2 -0.93 -8.03 -3.70
N ALA A 3 -0.20 -6.98 -3.36
CA ALA A 3 1.25 -7.02 -3.23
C ALA A 3 1.73 -7.90 -2.08
N ILE A 4 0.96 -8.07 -1.02
CA ILE A 4 1.38 -8.83 0.17
C ILE A 4 1.22 -10.33 -0.10
N TYR A 5 2.29 -11.08 0.15
CA TYR A 5 2.39 -12.52 -0.14
C TYR A 5 1.31 -13.31 0.61
N GLY A 6 0.74 -14.33 -0.03
CA GLY A 6 -0.32 -15.16 0.56
C GLY A 6 -1.70 -14.52 0.62
N TYR A 7 -1.82 -13.20 0.36
CA TYR A 7 -3.12 -12.53 0.33
C TYR A 7 -3.75 -12.59 -1.07
N ALA A 8 -4.45 -13.68 -1.35
CA ALA A 8 -5.37 -13.76 -2.48
C ALA A 8 -6.63 -12.96 -2.15
N SER A 9 -6.64 -11.67 -2.45
CA SER A 9 -7.88 -10.90 -2.56
C SER A 9 -8.69 -11.47 -3.73
N ARG A 10 -9.43 -12.56 -3.50
CA ARG A 10 -10.41 -13.05 -4.48
C ARG A 10 -11.44 -11.93 -4.62
N SER A 11 -11.50 -11.30 -5.79
CA SER A 11 -12.68 -10.55 -6.21
C SER A 11 -13.85 -11.55 -6.10
N LYS A 12 -14.74 -11.38 -5.13
CA LYS A 12 -15.93 -12.22 -5.06
C LYS A 12 -16.78 -11.88 -6.28
N SER A 13 -16.92 -12.83 -7.20
CA SER A 13 -17.88 -12.79 -8.29
C SER A 13 -19.29 -12.56 -7.69
N SER A 14 -19.90 -11.43 -8.04
CA SER A 14 -21.33 -11.05 -8.05
C SER A 14 -22.33 -11.46 -6.94
N ALA A 15 -22.00 -12.24 -5.91
CA ALA A 15 -23.02 -12.85 -5.05
C ALA A 15 -23.10 -12.33 -3.59
N GLN A 16 -22.28 -11.36 -3.17
CA GLN A 16 -22.38 -10.82 -1.82
C GLN A 16 -21.86 -9.38 -1.75
N LYS A 17 -22.75 -8.41 -1.95
CA LYS A 17 -22.53 -6.99 -1.60
C LYS A 17 -22.53 -6.85 -0.08
N THR A 18 -21.46 -7.24 0.59
CA THR A 18 -21.10 -6.60 1.85
C THR A 18 -20.46 -5.26 1.48
N ASN A 19 -20.92 -4.13 2.04
CA ASN A 19 -20.52 -2.76 1.68
C ASN A 19 -19.00 -2.44 1.83
N THR A 20 -18.14 -3.43 2.05
CA THR A 20 -16.69 -3.31 2.08
C THR A 20 -16.14 -3.66 0.70
N GLU A 21 -16.24 -2.71 -0.24
CA GLU A 21 -15.60 -2.82 -1.54
C GLU A 21 -14.11 -3.19 -1.36
N PRO A 22 -13.56 -4.17 -2.10
CA PRO A 22 -12.15 -4.49 -2.07
C PRO A 22 -11.36 -3.39 -2.80
N GLY A 23 -11.21 -2.23 -2.15
CA GLY A 23 -10.36 -1.15 -2.65
C GLY A 23 -8.89 -1.59 -2.65
N PHE A 24 -8.17 -1.18 -3.68
CA PHE A 24 -6.72 -1.27 -3.74
C PHE A 24 -6.15 0.14 -3.71
N HIS A 25 -5.15 0.36 -2.87
CA HIS A 25 -4.39 1.60 -2.84
C HIS A 25 -2.97 1.36 -3.37
N CYS A 26 -2.54 2.24 -4.28
CA CYS A 26 -1.17 2.26 -4.77
C CYS A 26 -0.32 3.13 -3.83
N LEU A 27 0.72 2.57 -3.22
CA LEU A 27 1.49 3.27 -2.17
C LEU A 27 2.82 3.82 -2.62
N THR A 28 3.38 3.25 -3.68
CA THR A 28 4.83 3.24 -3.84
C THR A 28 5.33 4.18 -4.94
N LYS A 29 4.45 5.06 -5.44
CA LYS A 29 4.80 6.07 -6.44
C LYS A 29 5.65 7.17 -5.79
N VAL A 30 6.89 7.30 -6.26
CA VAL A 30 7.78 8.41 -5.87
C VAL A 30 7.31 9.68 -6.59
N VAL A 31 7.08 10.74 -5.82
CA VAL A 31 6.59 12.02 -6.35
C VAL A 31 7.80 12.92 -6.59
N THR A 32 8.25 13.02 -7.85
CA THR A 32 9.45 13.78 -8.23
C THR A 32 9.17 15.22 -8.66
N ARG A 33 7.93 15.55 -9.01
CA ARG A 33 7.56 16.84 -9.65
C ARG A 33 7.02 17.92 -8.69
N GLN A 34 7.10 17.71 -7.38
CA GLN A 34 6.58 18.68 -6.39
C GLN A 34 7.70 19.45 -5.69
N CYS A 35 8.32 18.86 -4.68
CA CYS A 35 9.43 19.47 -3.94
C CYS A 35 10.35 18.38 -3.37
N GLU A 36 11.56 18.76 -2.98
CA GLU A 36 12.58 17.83 -2.47
C GLU A 36 12.11 17.09 -1.20
N ARG A 37 11.41 17.77 -0.29
CA ARG A 37 10.82 17.16 0.92
C ARG A 37 9.84 16.03 0.56
N THR A 38 8.95 16.26 -0.40
CA THR A 38 7.96 15.26 -0.85
C THR A 38 8.66 14.08 -1.53
N LYS A 39 9.73 14.35 -2.30
CA LYS A 39 10.55 13.30 -2.92
C LYS A 39 11.16 12.40 -1.84
N LEU A 40 11.86 12.97 -0.86
CA LEU A 40 12.49 12.23 0.25
C LEU A 40 11.47 11.40 1.05
N LEU A 41 10.31 11.98 1.38
CA LEU A 41 9.25 11.25 2.08
C LEU A 41 8.68 10.11 1.25
N SER A 42 8.51 10.29 -0.06
CA SER A 42 8.02 9.23 -0.95
C SER A 42 9.04 8.11 -1.16
N GLU A 43 10.32 8.43 -1.20
CA GLU A 43 11.41 7.45 -1.21
C GLU A 43 11.46 6.67 0.11
N LYS A 44 11.37 7.37 1.26
CA LYS A 44 11.28 6.74 2.59
C LYS A 44 10.09 5.81 2.67
N ARG A 45 8.90 6.26 2.23
CA ARG A 45 7.68 5.44 2.22
C ARG A 45 7.85 4.19 1.37
N ARG A 46 8.47 4.33 0.19
CA ARG A 46 8.75 3.21 -0.72
C ARG A 46 9.69 2.20 -0.07
N SER A 47 10.78 2.65 0.56
CA SER A 47 11.72 1.79 1.28
C SER A 47 11.04 1.03 2.42
N VAL A 48 10.18 1.71 3.20
CA VAL A 48 9.43 1.07 4.29
C VAL A 48 8.41 0.08 3.74
N CYS A 49 7.68 0.41 2.67
CA CYS A 49 6.75 -0.51 2.01
C CYS A 49 7.49 -1.75 1.50
N GLN A 50 8.67 -1.59 0.89
CA GLN A 50 9.49 -2.69 0.41
C GLN A 50 9.92 -3.61 1.56
N ALA A 51 10.41 -3.02 2.65
CA ALA A 51 10.81 -3.75 3.84
C ALA A 51 9.64 -4.51 4.47
N ARG A 52 8.45 -3.88 4.55
CA ARG A 52 7.24 -4.52 5.10
C ARG A 52 6.71 -5.61 4.19
N ILE A 53 6.63 -5.40 2.87
CA ILE A 53 6.11 -6.42 1.94
C ILE A 53 7.04 -7.63 1.86
N ASN A 54 8.36 -7.41 1.96
CA ASN A 54 9.42 -8.43 1.99
C ASN A 54 9.27 -9.52 0.90
N ARG A 55 8.90 -9.11 -0.32
CA ARG A 55 8.77 -9.99 -1.49
C ARG A 55 9.92 -9.76 -2.44
N LYS A 56 10.72 -10.81 -2.66
CA LYS A 56 11.87 -10.77 -3.57
C LYS A 56 11.47 -10.70 -5.05
N ASP A 57 10.24 -11.07 -5.38
CA ASP A 57 9.71 -11.09 -6.73
C ASP A 57 9.17 -9.72 -7.19
N LEU A 58 8.86 -8.82 -6.26
CA LEU A 58 8.45 -7.44 -6.56
C LEU A 58 9.68 -6.57 -6.87
N LYS A 59 10.17 -6.63 -8.11
CA LYS A 59 11.30 -5.80 -8.57
C LYS A 59 10.93 -4.32 -8.75
N ASN A 60 9.70 -4.05 -9.18
CA ASN A 60 9.20 -2.69 -9.40
C ASN A 60 8.08 -2.37 -8.42
N LEU A 61 8.43 -1.68 -7.34
CA LEU A 61 7.47 -1.03 -6.46
C LEU A 61 6.93 0.25 -7.08
N ASP A 62 6.69 0.35 -8.38
CA ASP A 62 5.94 1.50 -8.93
C ASP A 62 4.50 1.05 -9.10
N SER A 63 3.57 1.76 -8.46
CA SER A 63 2.13 1.48 -8.55
C SER A 63 1.72 0.08 -8.07
N VAL A 64 2.41 -0.45 -7.07
CA VAL A 64 2.08 -1.77 -6.51
C VAL A 64 0.77 -1.68 -5.71
N PRO A 65 -0.28 -2.44 -6.11
CA PRO A 65 -1.59 -2.37 -5.48
C PRO A 65 -1.61 -3.14 -4.15
N VAL A 66 -2.05 -2.49 -3.08
CA VAL A 66 -2.23 -3.09 -1.76
C VAL A 66 -3.70 -3.01 -1.36
N CYS A 67 -4.26 -4.10 -0.86
CA CYS A 67 -5.65 -4.11 -0.38
C CYS A 67 -5.83 -3.22 0.85
N ILE A 68 -7.02 -2.62 0.99
CA ILE A 68 -7.42 -1.82 2.15
C ILE A 68 -7.19 -2.50 3.51
N ARG A 69 -7.24 -3.83 3.58
CA ARG A 69 -7.10 -4.61 4.83
C ARG A 69 -5.71 -4.53 5.46
N HIS A 70 -4.72 -4.08 4.68
CA HIS A 70 -3.36 -3.89 5.19
C HIS A 70 -3.17 -2.50 5.82
N PHE A 71 -4.26 -1.77 6.02
CA PHE A 71 -4.36 -0.52 6.77
C PHE A 71 -5.46 -0.66 7.82
N ILE A 72 -5.23 -0.11 9.00
CA ILE A 72 -6.15 -0.06 10.13
C ILE A 72 -7.41 0.74 9.74
N THR A 73 -7.22 1.92 9.14
CA THR A 73 -8.33 2.76 8.66
C THR A 73 -8.84 2.39 7.26
N GLY A 74 -8.30 1.32 6.66
CA GLY A 74 -8.65 0.91 5.30
C GLY A 74 -7.98 1.73 4.20
N ARG A 75 -7.20 2.77 4.52
CA ARG A 75 -6.53 3.60 3.53
C ARG A 75 -5.15 4.07 4.01
N PRO A 76 -4.23 4.38 3.09
CA PRO A 76 -2.98 5.01 3.46
C PRO A 76 -3.17 6.38 4.13
N SER A 77 -2.36 6.65 5.15
CA SER A 77 -2.20 8.02 5.65
C SER A 77 -1.48 8.91 4.63
N SER A 78 -1.55 10.23 4.86
CA SER A 78 -0.87 11.27 4.09
C SER A 78 0.63 11.00 4.00
N LEU A 79 1.24 11.39 2.89
CA LEU A 79 2.67 11.21 2.68
C LEU A 79 3.53 11.89 3.75
N THR A 80 3.04 13.00 4.31
CA THR A 80 3.71 13.81 5.34
C THR A 80 3.58 13.26 6.76
N ASP A 81 2.70 12.28 6.97
CA ASP A 81 2.36 11.73 8.29
C ASP A 81 3.03 10.35 8.46
N ASP A 82 4.37 10.35 8.56
CA ASP A 82 5.18 9.13 8.61
C ASP A 82 5.16 8.42 9.96
N ALA A 83 4.65 9.07 10.99
CA ALA A 83 4.41 8.49 12.31
C ALA A 83 3.16 7.60 12.37
N ASN A 84 2.25 7.73 11.40
CA ASN A 84 1.00 6.99 11.39
C ASN A 84 1.21 5.51 11.03
N PRO A 85 0.62 4.56 11.78
CA PRO A 85 0.73 3.13 11.44
C PRO A 85 0.23 2.81 10.02
N ASP A 86 -0.79 3.56 9.54
CA ASP A 86 -1.36 3.43 8.19
C ASP A 86 -0.53 4.14 7.10
N TRP A 87 0.60 4.74 7.47
CA TRP A 87 1.49 5.34 6.48
C TRP A 87 2.09 4.30 5.52
N ALA A 88 2.32 3.08 5.97
CA ALA A 88 2.79 1.97 5.16
C ALA A 88 1.94 0.72 5.43
N PRO A 89 1.86 -0.24 4.50
CA PRO A 89 0.99 -1.38 4.66
C PRO A 89 1.62 -2.40 5.60
N THR A 90 0.81 -3.08 6.39
CA THR A 90 1.28 -4.11 7.33
C THR A 90 0.96 -5.50 6.81
N GLN A 91 1.89 -6.45 6.93
CA GLN A 91 1.70 -7.83 6.47
C GLN A 91 0.62 -8.57 7.27
N HIS A 92 0.59 -8.35 8.58
CA HIS A 92 -0.34 -8.99 9.50
C HIS A 92 -1.22 -7.90 10.14
N LEU A 93 -2.47 -7.82 9.68
CA LEU A 93 -3.57 -7.14 10.36
C LEU A 93 -4.70 -8.14 10.51
#